data_AF-A0A4V5ZYD5-F1
#
_entry.id   AF-A0A4V5ZYD5-F1
#
_cell.length_a   1.000
_cell.length_b   1.000
_cell.length_c   1.000
_cell.angle_alpha   90.00
_cell.angle_beta   90.00
_cell.angle_gamma   90.00
#
_symmetry.space_group_name_H-M   'P 1'
#
loop_
_entity.id
_entity.type
_entity.pdbx_description
1 polymer ?
#
loop_
_entity_poly.entity_id
_entity_poly.type
_entity_poly.pdbx_seq_one_letter_code
_entity_poly.pdbx_strand_id
1 'polypeptide(L)'
;MWSLLPVLLLATVSIASIVDVHIMPVYGSRSWRYALRVDERLDGKTLKDLPKGSKVRAVYFTEMSHDVKWKIISRHEAVNEFSRFLVKNMAKNATIHLLFDLSPEAYAIALSLMQGLNHLEFADLATAYYLDLGENFVRHQIDAANLQKLSLVGEWPSSVVSLLKTYIRHTAKPSFTVSFKTLMKIDEELVKLVLDKFVQNKISMSALYGTLTVDVKTLKGMKPELITSVKNAKNEETLFWKMPKNGKRLGININGNGKSMLFVDEEPRDEE
;
A
#
# COMPACT_ATOMS: atom_id res chain seq x y z
N MET A 1 50.24 -29.67 35.56
CA MET A 1 49.80 -28.50 34.76
C MET A 1 49.37 -28.97 33.39
N TRP A 2 48.09 -29.27 33.20
CA TRP A 2 47.51 -29.54 31.89
C TRP A 2 46.41 -28.50 31.68
N SER A 3 46.70 -27.53 30.82
CA SER A 3 45.79 -26.47 30.42
C SER A 3 44.75 -27.01 29.46
N LEU A 4 43.53 -27.23 29.95
CA LEU A 4 42.34 -27.45 29.14
C LEU A 4 41.96 -26.13 28.47
N LEU A 5 42.30 -25.98 27.19
CA LEU A 5 41.73 -24.95 26.32
C LEU A 5 40.25 -25.30 26.04
N PRO A 6 39.28 -24.41 26.27
CA PRO A 6 37.94 -24.62 25.75
C PRO A 6 37.97 -24.32 24.25
N VAL A 7 37.81 -25.36 23.43
CA VAL A 7 37.49 -25.20 22.00
C VAL A 7 36.11 -24.57 21.91
N LEU A 8 36.07 -23.23 21.82
CA LEU A 8 34.88 -22.50 21.40
C LEU A 8 34.59 -22.90 19.95
N LEU A 9 33.71 -23.88 19.77
CA LEU A 9 32.96 -24.09 18.53
C LEU A 9 32.07 -22.86 18.33
N LEU A 10 32.63 -21.83 17.71
CA LEU A 10 31.87 -20.77 17.05
C LEU A 10 31.09 -21.43 15.91
N ALA A 11 29.93 -22.02 16.23
CA ALA A 11 28.90 -22.26 15.25
C ALA A 11 28.51 -20.88 14.72
N THR A 12 29.03 -20.53 13.54
CA THR A 12 28.59 -19.36 12.80
C THR A 12 27.16 -19.63 12.41
N VAL A 13 26.23 -19.23 13.27
CA VAL A 13 24.81 -19.17 12.92
C VAL A 13 24.75 -18.19 11.76
N SER A 14 24.61 -18.73 10.55
CA SER A 14 24.39 -17.93 9.36
C SER A 14 23.11 -17.14 9.61
N ILE A 15 23.26 -15.87 9.99
CA ILE A 15 22.13 -14.97 10.24
C ILE A 15 21.41 -14.86 8.91
N ALA A 16 20.14 -15.27 8.88
CA ALA A 16 19.31 -15.13 7.70
C ALA A 16 19.21 -13.64 7.35
N SER A 17 19.63 -13.26 6.14
CA SER A 17 19.53 -11.88 5.69
C SER A 17 18.09 -11.52 5.32
N ILE A 18 17.72 -10.27 5.60
CA ILE A 18 16.49 -9.66 5.10
C ILE A 18 16.82 -8.91 3.82
N VAL A 19 16.03 -9.15 2.77
CA VAL A 19 16.31 -8.65 1.42
C VAL A 19 15.12 -7.84 0.89
N ASP A 20 15.40 -6.69 0.30
CA ASP A 20 14.45 -5.99 -0.56
C ASP A 20 14.82 -6.21 -2.03
N VAL A 21 13.81 -6.42 -2.86
CA VAL A 21 13.96 -6.73 -4.28
C VAL A 21 13.40 -5.57 -5.09
N HIS A 22 14.23 -5.01 -5.96
CA HIS A 22 13.83 -3.93 -6.86
C HIS A 22 13.78 -4.47 -8.28
N ILE A 23 12.73 -4.12 -9.03
CA ILE A 23 12.45 -4.65 -10.37
C ILE A 23 12.18 -3.48 -11.30
N MET A 24 12.70 -3.58 -12.52
CA MET A 24 12.41 -2.65 -13.60
C MET A 24 12.32 -3.37 -14.96
N PRO A 25 11.55 -2.80 -15.90
CA PRO A 25 11.65 -3.20 -17.30
C PRO A 25 13.00 -2.82 -17.90
N VAL A 26 13.43 -3.60 -18.88
CA VAL A 26 14.43 -3.17 -19.87
C VAL A 26 13.66 -2.65 -21.08
N TYR A 27 13.59 -1.32 -21.23
CA TYR A 27 12.81 -0.69 -22.30
C TYR A 27 13.22 -1.20 -23.69
N GLY A 28 12.23 -1.48 -24.54
CA GLY A 28 12.47 -2.06 -25.87
C GLY A 28 12.89 -3.54 -25.84
N SER A 29 12.77 -4.22 -24.70
CA SER A 29 13.08 -5.63 -24.53
C SER A 29 12.00 -6.37 -23.76
N ARG A 30 11.97 -7.70 -23.89
CA ARG A 30 11.17 -8.59 -23.02
C ARG A 30 11.91 -8.96 -21.73
N SER A 31 13.13 -8.45 -21.55
CA SER A 31 13.96 -8.73 -20.39
C SER A 31 13.59 -7.84 -19.22
N TRP A 32 13.82 -8.35 -18.02
CA TRP A 32 13.62 -7.62 -16.77
C TRP A 32 14.99 -7.35 -16.19
N ARG A 33 15.10 -6.34 -15.34
CA ARG A 33 16.26 -6.19 -14.48
C ARG A 33 15.82 -6.14 -13.02
N TYR A 34 16.62 -6.76 -12.16
CA TYR A 34 16.40 -6.69 -10.73
C TYR A 34 17.69 -6.31 -9.99
N ALA A 35 17.52 -5.76 -8.79
CA ALA A 35 18.58 -5.49 -7.85
C ALA A 35 18.16 -5.94 -6.45
N LEU A 36 19.12 -6.41 -5.66
CA LEU A 36 18.90 -6.86 -4.29
C LEU A 36 19.53 -5.87 -3.32
N ARG A 37 18.76 -5.43 -2.33
CA ARG A 37 19.23 -4.65 -1.20
C ARG A 37 19.31 -5.54 0.03
N VAL A 38 20.51 -5.67 0.60
CA VAL A 38 20.78 -6.48 1.80
C VAL A 38 21.39 -5.56 2.84
N ASP A 39 20.84 -5.54 4.06
CA ASP A 39 21.33 -4.70 5.17
C ASP A 39 21.58 -3.25 4.76
N GLU A 40 20.58 -2.68 4.08
CA GLU A 40 20.55 -1.31 3.53
C GLU A 40 21.52 -1.01 2.37
N ARG A 41 22.43 -1.92 2.02
CA ARG A 41 23.38 -1.78 0.91
C ARG A 41 22.92 -2.51 -0.34
N LEU A 42 23.23 -1.93 -1.51
CA LEU A 42 23.01 -2.56 -2.81
C LEU A 42 24.28 -3.28 -3.23
N ASP A 43 24.36 -4.58 -2.93
CA ASP A 43 25.62 -5.32 -2.98
C ASP A 43 25.92 -5.92 -4.36
N GLY A 44 25.08 -5.69 -5.39
CA GLY A 44 25.19 -6.35 -6.69
C GLY A 44 25.09 -7.88 -6.63
N LYS A 45 24.60 -8.41 -5.50
CA LYS A 45 24.35 -9.83 -5.26
C LYS A 45 23.27 -10.32 -6.20
N THR A 46 23.43 -11.57 -6.65
CA THR A 46 22.39 -12.33 -7.33
C THR A 46 21.59 -13.14 -6.33
N LEU A 47 20.47 -13.73 -6.78
CA LEU A 47 19.68 -14.64 -5.95
C LEU A 47 20.50 -15.81 -5.38
N LYS A 48 21.56 -16.25 -6.08
CA LYS A 48 22.41 -17.38 -5.67
C LYS A 48 23.41 -17.01 -4.58
N ASP A 49 23.69 -15.71 -4.41
CA ASP A 49 24.66 -15.21 -3.44
C ASP A 49 24.01 -14.96 -2.06
N LEU A 50 22.70 -15.15 -1.95
CA LEU A 50 21.97 -14.94 -0.70
C LEU A 50 22.19 -16.11 0.28
N PRO A 51 22.45 -15.83 1.58
CA PRO A 51 22.54 -16.87 2.60
C PRO A 51 21.30 -17.77 2.62
N LYS A 52 21.49 -19.05 2.93
CA LYS A 52 20.37 -19.99 3.06
C LYS A 52 19.41 -19.51 4.15
N GLY A 53 18.12 -19.48 3.83
CA GLY A 53 17.07 -19.01 4.75
C GLY A 53 16.80 -17.51 4.70
N SER A 54 17.49 -16.75 3.83
CA SER A 54 17.18 -15.34 3.57
C SER A 54 15.70 -15.14 3.25
N LYS A 55 15.14 -14.01 3.71
CA LYS A 55 13.73 -13.66 3.50
C LYS A 55 13.60 -12.37 2.72
N VAL A 56 12.70 -12.37 1.73
CA VAL A 56 12.33 -11.18 0.98
C VAL A 56 11.28 -10.43 1.80
N ARG A 57 11.64 -9.23 2.25
CA ARG A 57 10.73 -8.35 2.99
C ARG A 57 9.87 -7.53 2.04
N ALA A 58 10.45 -7.04 0.95
CA ALA A 58 9.72 -6.17 0.05
C ALA A 58 10.08 -6.37 -1.42
N VAL A 59 9.10 -6.12 -2.28
CA VAL A 59 9.27 -6.06 -3.74
C VAL A 59 8.84 -4.68 -4.22
N TYR A 60 9.73 -3.98 -4.93
CA TYR A 60 9.52 -2.62 -5.41
C TYR A 60 9.67 -2.53 -6.93
N PHE A 61 8.69 -1.91 -7.60
CA PHE A 61 8.82 -1.42 -8.96
C PHE A 61 9.22 0.05 -8.85
N THR A 62 10.48 0.35 -9.13
CA THR A 62 11.00 1.70 -8.94
C THR A 62 12.23 1.93 -9.78
N GLU A 63 12.34 3.14 -10.33
CA GLU A 63 13.57 3.65 -10.91
C GLU A 63 14.49 4.08 -9.76
N MET A 64 15.34 3.17 -9.27
CA MET A 64 16.44 3.56 -8.37
C MET A 64 17.59 4.17 -9.16
N SER A 65 18.48 4.88 -8.44
CA SER A 65 19.59 5.66 -9.02
C SER A 65 20.48 4.86 -9.98
N HIS A 66 21.26 5.58 -10.77
CA HIS A 66 22.18 5.00 -11.75
C HIS A 66 23.30 4.13 -11.12
N ASP A 67 23.53 4.22 -9.81
CA ASP A 67 24.64 3.53 -9.12
C ASP A 67 24.30 2.10 -8.69
N VAL A 68 23.16 1.57 -9.11
CA VAL A 68 22.70 0.23 -8.75
C VAL A 68 23.21 -0.81 -9.74
N LYS A 69 23.86 -1.87 -9.23
CA LYS A 69 24.24 -3.03 -10.03
C LYS A 69 23.02 -3.89 -10.36
N TRP A 70 22.40 -3.59 -11.50
CA TRP A 70 21.26 -4.32 -12.03
C TRP A 70 21.67 -5.66 -12.66
N LYS A 71 20.97 -6.73 -12.31
CA LYS A 71 21.04 -8.01 -13.02
C LYS A 71 19.92 -8.07 -14.05
N ILE A 72 20.28 -8.20 -15.32
CA ILE A 72 19.32 -8.45 -16.40
C ILE A 72 19.02 -9.94 -16.47
N ILE A 73 17.74 -10.27 -16.61
CA ILE A 73 17.22 -11.62 -16.80
C ILE A 73 16.24 -11.63 -17.95
N SER A 74 16.22 -12.73 -18.70
CA SER A 74 15.23 -12.99 -19.73
C SER A 74 13.83 -13.15 -19.13
N ARG A 75 12.79 -13.00 -19.96
CA ARG A 75 11.41 -13.30 -19.56
C ARG A 75 11.24 -14.72 -19.00
N HIS A 76 11.97 -15.69 -19.58
CA HIS A 76 11.88 -17.09 -19.15
C HIS A 76 12.45 -17.26 -17.72
N GLU A 77 13.63 -16.72 -17.45
CA GLU A 77 14.24 -16.73 -16.12
C GLU A 77 13.39 -15.96 -15.10
N ALA A 78 12.82 -14.82 -15.50
CA ALA A 78 11.92 -14.04 -14.66
C ALA A 78 10.71 -14.85 -14.18
N VAL A 79 10.02 -15.51 -15.10
CA VAL A 79 8.80 -16.27 -14.77
C VAL A 79 9.12 -17.57 -14.04
N ASN A 80 10.15 -18.30 -14.46
CA ASN A 80 10.38 -19.68 -14.00
C ASN A 80 11.35 -19.80 -12.83
N GLU A 81 12.27 -18.84 -12.66
CA GLU A 81 13.26 -18.88 -11.60
C GLU A 81 13.01 -17.79 -10.57
N PHE A 82 12.91 -16.54 -11.03
CA PHE A 82 12.81 -15.39 -10.14
C PHE A 82 11.48 -15.34 -9.39
N SER A 83 10.33 -15.51 -10.06
CA SER A 83 9.03 -15.57 -9.39
C SER A 83 8.94 -16.72 -8.38
N ARG A 84 9.49 -17.91 -8.71
CA ARG A 84 9.52 -19.04 -7.77
C ARG A 84 10.40 -18.76 -6.56
N PHE A 85 11.53 -18.09 -6.77
CA PHE A 85 12.36 -17.62 -5.67
C PHE A 85 11.58 -16.68 -4.74
N LEU A 86 10.85 -15.70 -5.31
CA LEU A 86 10.04 -14.77 -4.51
C LEU A 86 9.00 -15.52 -3.68
N VAL A 87 8.23 -16.41 -4.30
CA VAL A 87 7.22 -17.24 -3.63
C VAL A 87 7.80 -18.00 -2.44
N LYS A 88 8.95 -18.66 -2.64
CA LYS A 88 9.57 -19.49 -1.60
C LYS A 88 10.16 -18.69 -0.44
N ASN A 89 10.65 -17.48 -0.73
CA ASN A 89 11.45 -16.72 0.23
C ASN A 89 10.74 -15.49 0.79
N MET A 90 9.49 -15.22 0.39
CA MET A 90 8.72 -14.09 0.92
C MET A 90 8.55 -14.21 2.45
N ALA A 91 8.68 -13.08 3.15
CA ALA A 91 8.37 -12.98 4.57
C ALA A 91 6.85 -12.94 4.80
N LYS A 92 6.39 -13.38 5.98
CA LYS A 92 4.97 -13.46 6.35
C LYS A 92 4.23 -12.11 6.34
N ASN A 93 4.97 -11.00 6.54
CA ASN A 93 4.44 -9.64 6.56
C ASN A 93 5.12 -8.79 5.48
N ALA A 94 5.31 -9.37 4.29
CA ALA A 94 6.01 -8.69 3.23
C ALA A 94 5.19 -7.52 2.65
N THR A 95 5.91 -6.65 1.97
CA THR A 95 5.38 -5.47 1.29
C THR A 95 5.54 -5.61 -0.22
N ILE A 96 4.55 -5.18 -1.00
CA ILE A 96 4.65 -5.14 -2.46
C ILE A 96 4.21 -3.79 -3.02
N HIS A 97 5.09 -3.16 -3.80
CA HIS A 97 4.89 -1.87 -4.45
C HIS A 97 5.01 -2.03 -5.96
N LEU A 98 3.87 -2.00 -6.66
CA LEU A 98 3.75 -2.09 -8.11
C LEU A 98 3.37 -0.71 -8.66
N LEU A 99 4.33 0.21 -8.56
CA LEU A 99 4.16 1.63 -8.88
C LEU A 99 5.05 1.98 -10.06
N PHE A 100 4.56 1.80 -11.28
CA PHE A 100 5.28 2.16 -12.49
C PHE A 100 4.34 2.80 -13.49
N ASP A 101 4.88 3.67 -14.35
CA ASP A 101 4.12 4.18 -15.48
C ASP A 101 3.68 3.03 -16.37
N LEU A 102 2.48 3.14 -16.95
CA LEU A 102 1.88 2.12 -17.80
C LEU A 102 2.61 2.05 -19.15
N SER A 103 3.82 1.49 -19.16
CA SER A 103 4.47 1.00 -20.37
C SER A 103 4.08 -0.45 -20.65
N PRO A 104 4.06 -0.91 -21.91
CA PRO A 104 3.80 -2.32 -22.24
C PRO A 104 4.72 -3.29 -21.48
N GLU A 105 5.99 -2.93 -21.30
CA GLU A 105 6.97 -3.72 -20.56
C GLU A 105 6.63 -3.77 -19.07
N ALA A 106 6.37 -2.62 -18.43
CA ALA A 106 6.03 -2.58 -17.01
C ALA A 106 4.73 -3.35 -16.72
N TYR A 107 3.74 -3.23 -17.60
CA TYR A 107 2.49 -3.98 -17.55
C TYR A 107 2.75 -5.50 -17.62
N ALA A 108 3.60 -5.97 -18.54
CA ALA A 108 3.92 -7.39 -18.67
C ALA A 108 4.63 -7.97 -17.43
N ILE A 109 5.50 -7.19 -16.79
CA ILE A 109 6.16 -7.58 -15.53
C ILE A 109 5.14 -7.65 -14.40
N ALA A 110 4.34 -6.59 -14.22
CA ALA A 110 3.32 -6.52 -13.17
C ALA A 110 2.34 -7.70 -13.30
N LEU A 111 1.88 -8.01 -14.51
CA LEU A 111 1.01 -9.15 -14.81
C LEU A 111 1.62 -10.47 -14.34
N SER A 112 2.89 -10.71 -14.71
CA SER A 112 3.59 -11.95 -14.41
C SER A 112 3.83 -12.13 -12.91
N LEU A 113 4.12 -11.04 -12.19
CA LEU A 113 4.30 -11.08 -10.74
C LEU A 113 2.99 -11.20 -9.99
N MET A 114 1.96 -10.43 -10.35
CA MET A 114 0.65 -10.55 -9.71
C MET A 114 0.11 -11.97 -9.81
N GLN A 115 0.24 -12.61 -10.97
CA GLN A 115 -0.12 -14.02 -11.14
C GLN A 115 0.70 -14.96 -10.26
N GLY A 116 2.03 -14.79 -10.25
CA GLY A 116 2.93 -15.65 -9.48
C GLY A 116 2.81 -15.49 -7.96
N LEU A 117 2.47 -14.29 -7.50
CA LEU A 117 2.44 -13.90 -6.08
C LEU A 117 1.01 -13.84 -5.52
N ASN A 118 -0.03 -14.12 -6.32
CA ASN A 118 -1.41 -13.95 -5.90
C ASN A 118 -1.76 -14.69 -4.61
N HIS A 119 -1.20 -15.88 -4.41
CA HIS A 119 -1.47 -16.75 -3.26
C HIS A 119 -0.69 -16.35 -1.98
N LEU A 120 0.14 -15.31 -2.05
CA LEU A 120 0.83 -14.76 -0.90
C LEU A 120 -0.02 -13.69 -0.24
N GLU A 121 0.15 -13.52 1.07
CA GLU A 121 -0.59 -12.55 1.87
C GLU A 121 0.33 -11.40 2.25
N PHE A 122 0.14 -10.23 1.63
CA PHE A 122 0.96 -9.06 1.91
C PHE A 122 0.38 -8.24 3.07
N ALA A 123 1.25 -7.72 3.93
CA ALA A 123 0.85 -6.77 4.97
C ALA A 123 0.63 -5.38 4.38
N ASP A 124 1.44 -4.99 3.39
CA ASP A 124 1.36 -3.69 2.74
C ASP A 124 1.32 -3.86 1.21
N LEU A 125 0.34 -3.23 0.59
CA LEU A 125 0.14 -3.22 -0.86
C LEU A 125 0.06 -1.80 -1.39
N ALA A 126 0.94 -1.45 -2.32
CA ALA A 126 0.82 -0.25 -3.14
C ALA A 126 0.78 -0.64 -4.62
N THR A 127 -0.24 -0.22 -5.37
CA THR A 127 -0.35 -0.60 -6.78
C THR A 127 -1.04 0.47 -7.62
N ALA A 128 -0.59 0.61 -8.87
CA ALA A 128 -1.35 1.26 -9.93
C ALA A 128 -2.50 0.36 -10.41
N TYR A 129 -3.41 0.91 -11.22
CA TYR A 129 -4.47 0.13 -11.84
C TYR A 129 -3.95 -0.67 -13.04
N TYR A 130 -3.85 -1.99 -12.89
CA TYR A 130 -3.43 -2.94 -13.94
C TYR A 130 -4.62 -3.73 -14.48
N LEU A 131 -5.68 -3.01 -14.86
CA LEU A 131 -6.95 -3.59 -15.35
C LEU A 131 -7.54 -4.62 -14.37
N ASP A 132 -8.37 -5.53 -14.88
CA ASP A 132 -9.05 -6.56 -14.10
C ASP A 132 -8.10 -7.43 -13.27
N LEU A 133 -6.88 -7.68 -13.75
CA LEU A 133 -5.91 -8.46 -12.97
C LEU A 133 -5.49 -7.71 -11.71
N GLY A 134 -5.18 -6.41 -11.84
CA GLY A 134 -4.84 -5.57 -10.69
C GLY A 134 -5.99 -5.49 -9.68
N GLU A 135 -7.23 -5.38 -10.15
CA GLU A 135 -8.41 -5.37 -9.28
C GLU A 135 -8.58 -6.71 -8.54
N ASN A 136 -8.46 -7.83 -9.25
CA ASN A 136 -8.58 -9.17 -8.67
C ASN A 136 -7.46 -9.47 -7.67
N PHE A 137 -6.23 -9.03 -7.95
CA PHE A 137 -5.11 -9.15 -7.03
C PHE A 137 -5.38 -8.37 -5.73
N VAL A 138 -5.79 -7.10 -5.82
CA VAL A 138 -6.15 -6.30 -4.64
C VAL A 138 -7.29 -6.96 -3.85
N ARG A 139 -8.33 -7.45 -4.53
CA ARG A 139 -9.46 -8.15 -3.90
C ARG A 139 -8.98 -9.36 -3.11
N HIS A 140 -8.15 -10.20 -3.70
CA HIS A 140 -7.60 -11.38 -3.03
C HIS A 140 -6.80 -11.01 -1.78
N GLN A 141 -5.99 -9.94 -1.84
CA GLN A 141 -5.24 -9.46 -0.68
C GLN A 141 -6.15 -8.92 0.44
N ILE A 142 -7.27 -8.28 0.09
CA ILE A 142 -8.28 -7.84 1.06
C ILE A 142 -8.97 -9.05 1.71
N ASP A 143 -9.35 -10.05 0.91
CA ASP A 143 -10.07 -11.23 1.39
C ASP A 143 -9.21 -12.11 2.30
N ALA A 144 -7.89 -12.13 2.09
CA ALA A 144 -6.94 -12.82 2.97
C ALA A 144 -6.82 -12.21 4.38
N ALA A 145 -7.36 -11.01 4.62
CA ALA A 145 -7.42 -10.33 5.92
C ALA A 145 -6.06 -10.10 6.63
N ASN A 146 -4.93 -10.23 5.93
CA ASN A 146 -3.59 -9.88 6.43
C ASN A 146 -3.19 -8.44 6.07
N LEU A 147 -3.91 -7.80 5.14
CA LEU A 147 -3.57 -6.48 4.61
C LEU A 147 -3.79 -5.37 5.66
N GLN A 148 -2.71 -4.71 6.05
CA GLN A 148 -2.68 -3.61 7.02
C GLN A 148 -2.66 -2.25 6.36
N LYS A 149 -2.03 -2.13 5.17
CA LYS A 149 -1.94 -0.88 4.42
C LYS A 149 -2.23 -1.07 2.94
N LEU A 150 -3.11 -0.22 2.40
CA LEU A 150 -3.51 -0.23 0.99
C LEU A 150 -3.28 1.13 0.33
N SER A 151 -2.45 1.20 -0.71
CA SER A 151 -2.21 2.43 -1.49
C SER A 151 -2.56 2.21 -2.96
N LEU A 152 -3.64 2.86 -3.40
CA LEU A 152 -4.13 2.77 -4.77
C LEU A 152 -3.72 4.03 -5.55
N VAL A 153 -2.74 3.87 -6.43
CA VAL A 153 -2.10 4.97 -7.17
C VAL A 153 -2.65 5.06 -8.59
N GLY A 154 -2.68 6.27 -9.16
CA GLY A 154 -3.18 6.49 -10.52
C GLY A 154 -4.70 6.64 -10.60
N GLU A 155 -5.26 6.29 -11.76
CA GLU A 155 -6.68 6.39 -12.08
C GLU A 155 -7.35 5.03 -11.92
N TRP A 156 -8.02 4.82 -10.79
CA TRP A 156 -8.80 3.60 -10.56
C TRP A 156 -10.24 3.77 -11.06
N PRO A 157 -10.88 2.70 -11.55
CA PRO A 157 -12.30 2.70 -11.88
C PRO A 157 -13.16 2.87 -10.62
N SER A 158 -14.42 3.26 -10.80
CA SER A 158 -15.37 3.47 -9.70
C SER A 158 -15.69 2.18 -8.91
N SER A 159 -15.43 1.00 -9.47
CA SER A 159 -15.51 -0.30 -8.77
C SER A 159 -14.64 -0.37 -7.51
N VAL A 160 -13.58 0.45 -7.44
CA VAL A 160 -12.67 0.53 -6.29
C VAL A 160 -13.38 0.88 -4.98
N VAL A 161 -14.51 1.59 -5.04
CA VAL A 161 -15.31 1.93 -3.86
C VAL A 161 -15.77 0.67 -3.13
N SER A 162 -16.21 -0.35 -3.86
CA SER A 162 -16.63 -1.62 -3.27
C SER A 162 -15.47 -2.33 -2.59
N LEU A 163 -14.28 -2.32 -3.20
CA LEU A 163 -13.07 -2.88 -2.59
C LEU A 163 -12.70 -2.15 -1.30
N LEU A 164 -12.73 -0.81 -1.31
CA LEU A 164 -12.43 0.00 -0.13
C LEU A 164 -13.39 -0.28 1.02
N LYS A 165 -14.70 -0.40 0.74
CA LYS A 165 -15.70 -0.77 1.75
C LYS A 165 -15.41 -2.13 2.37
N THR A 166 -15.11 -3.15 1.55
CA THR A 166 -14.73 -4.48 2.03
C THR A 166 -13.47 -4.43 2.89
N TYR A 167 -12.44 -3.72 2.42
CA TYR A 167 -11.19 -3.53 3.15
C TYR A 167 -11.40 -2.88 4.52
N ILE A 168 -12.17 -1.78 4.57
CA ILE A 168 -12.46 -1.07 5.82
C ILE A 168 -13.23 -1.97 6.80
N ARG A 169 -14.17 -2.79 6.32
CA ARG A 169 -14.92 -3.73 7.16
C ARG A 169 -14.02 -4.78 7.80
N HIS A 170 -13.25 -5.48 6.97
CA HIS A 170 -12.47 -6.65 7.39
C HIS A 170 -11.23 -6.27 8.19
N THR A 171 -10.68 -5.08 7.97
CA THR A 171 -9.45 -4.66 8.64
C THR A 171 -9.76 -4.04 10.00
N ALA A 172 -9.09 -4.52 11.06
CA ALA A 172 -9.28 -3.98 12.41
C ALA A 172 -8.86 -2.50 12.50
N LYS A 173 -7.73 -2.15 11.87
CA LYS A 173 -7.19 -0.80 11.81
C LYS A 173 -6.84 -0.39 10.36
N PRO A 174 -7.82 -0.12 9.48
CA PRO A 174 -7.55 0.18 8.07
C PRO A 174 -6.61 1.36 7.92
N SER A 175 -5.56 1.18 7.11
CA SER A 175 -4.73 2.28 6.62
C SER A 175 -4.78 2.31 5.10
N PHE A 176 -5.26 3.41 4.52
CA PHE A 176 -5.32 3.50 3.07
C PHE A 176 -5.09 4.89 2.51
N THR A 177 -4.60 4.90 1.27
CA THR A 177 -4.44 6.09 0.43
C THR A 177 -5.01 5.77 -0.95
N VAL A 178 -5.82 6.68 -1.48
CA VAL A 178 -6.34 6.60 -2.85
C VAL A 178 -5.93 7.87 -3.57
N SER A 179 -5.33 7.72 -4.75
CA SER A 179 -4.90 8.83 -5.59
C SER A 179 -6.06 9.77 -5.92
N PHE A 180 -5.81 11.08 -5.85
CA PHE A 180 -6.79 12.12 -6.20
C PHE A 180 -7.28 12.06 -7.65
N LYS A 181 -6.55 11.34 -8.52
CA LYS A 181 -6.94 11.10 -9.92
C LYS A 181 -8.09 10.11 -10.05
N THR A 182 -8.39 9.34 -8.99
CA THR A 182 -9.47 8.35 -9.00
C THR A 182 -10.83 9.04 -8.88
N LEU A 183 -11.68 8.88 -9.90
CA LEU A 183 -13.04 9.43 -9.93
C LEU A 183 -14.02 8.49 -9.22
N MET A 184 -14.03 8.51 -7.90
CA MET A 184 -14.92 7.67 -7.09
C MET A 184 -16.13 8.43 -6.56
N LYS A 185 -17.24 7.71 -6.37
CA LYS A 185 -18.43 8.20 -5.66
C LYS A 185 -18.26 7.96 -4.17
N ILE A 186 -18.34 9.02 -3.37
CA ILE A 186 -18.37 8.94 -1.92
C ILE A 186 -19.83 8.86 -1.51
N ASP A 187 -20.30 7.65 -1.25
CA ASP A 187 -21.68 7.38 -0.84
C ASP A 187 -21.84 7.26 0.67
N GLU A 188 -23.09 7.13 1.11
CA GLU A 188 -23.49 7.16 2.52
C GLU A 188 -22.82 6.04 3.32
N GLU A 189 -22.74 4.86 2.72
CA GLU A 189 -22.17 3.67 3.34
C GLU A 189 -20.66 3.82 3.55
N LEU A 190 -19.94 4.35 2.56
CA LEU A 190 -18.51 4.62 2.70
C LEU A 190 -18.24 5.66 3.80
N VAL A 191 -19.01 6.75 3.86
CA VAL A 191 -18.88 7.76 4.92
C VAL A 191 -19.14 7.16 6.28
N LYS A 192 -20.21 6.37 6.45
CA LYS A 192 -20.52 5.67 7.71
C LYS A 192 -19.39 4.76 8.15
N LEU A 193 -18.86 3.93 7.26
CA LEU A 193 -17.75 3.01 7.58
C LEU A 193 -16.49 3.76 8.05
N VAL A 194 -16.13 4.85 7.36
CA VAL A 194 -15.00 5.69 7.74
C VAL A 194 -15.25 6.35 9.10
N LEU A 195 -16.43 6.93 9.30
CA LEU A 195 -16.82 7.59 10.54
C LEU A 195 -16.83 6.62 11.73
N ASP A 196 -17.37 5.41 11.55
CA ASP A 196 -17.40 4.40 12.61
C ASP A 196 -15.99 3.96 13.03
N LYS A 197 -15.06 3.78 12.07
CA LYS A 197 -13.66 3.47 12.38
C LYS A 197 -12.93 4.68 12.98
N PHE A 198 -13.25 5.89 12.53
CA PHE A 198 -12.73 7.14 13.08
C PHE A 198 -13.11 7.31 14.55
N VAL A 199 -14.39 7.19 14.90
CA VAL A 199 -14.88 7.30 16.29
C VAL A 199 -14.25 6.25 17.21
N GLN A 200 -13.90 5.08 16.66
CA GLN A 200 -13.18 4.02 17.40
C GLN A 200 -11.67 4.25 17.49
N ASN A 201 -11.12 5.32 16.92
CA ASN A 201 -9.68 5.56 16.75
C ASN A 201 -8.95 4.38 16.05
N LYS A 202 -9.58 3.85 15.00
CA LYS A 202 -9.12 2.66 14.26
C LYS A 202 -8.85 2.93 12.78
N ILE A 203 -8.79 4.18 12.32
CA ILE A 203 -8.53 4.48 10.90
C ILE A 203 -7.32 5.39 10.74
N SER A 204 -6.54 5.12 9.70
CA SER A 204 -5.44 5.98 9.26
C SER A 204 -5.58 6.25 7.77
N MET A 205 -6.00 7.45 7.40
CA MET A 205 -6.21 7.88 6.02
C MET A 205 -5.72 9.31 5.88
N SER A 206 -5.03 9.63 4.78
CA SER A 206 -4.66 11.02 4.49
C SER A 206 -5.86 11.81 3.97
N ALA A 207 -6.31 11.47 2.76
CA ALA A 207 -7.47 12.05 2.13
C ALA A 207 -8.07 11.09 1.10
N LEU A 208 -9.36 11.24 0.90
CA LEU A 208 -10.16 10.49 -0.04
C LEU A 208 -10.93 11.50 -0.90
N TYR A 209 -10.64 11.50 -2.19
CA TYR A 209 -11.17 12.46 -3.14
C TYR A 209 -12.26 11.79 -3.98
N GLY A 210 -13.35 12.51 -4.25
CA GLY A 210 -14.40 11.99 -5.10
C GLY A 210 -15.59 12.93 -5.24
N THR A 211 -16.66 12.41 -5.82
CA THR A 211 -17.95 13.09 -5.90
C THR A 211 -18.82 12.61 -4.75
N LEU A 212 -19.23 13.51 -3.86
CA LEU A 212 -20.15 13.18 -2.78
C LEU A 212 -21.55 12.98 -3.34
N THR A 213 -22.14 11.82 -3.09
CA THR A 213 -23.52 11.49 -3.51
C THR A 213 -24.51 11.53 -2.36
N VAL A 214 -24.07 11.94 -1.18
CA VAL A 214 -24.87 12.06 0.04
C VAL A 214 -25.25 13.52 0.23
N ASP A 215 -26.51 13.78 0.53
CA ASP A 215 -26.94 15.14 0.81
C ASP A 215 -26.45 15.62 2.19
N VAL A 216 -26.32 16.94 2.33
CA VAL A 216 -25.81 17.59 3.54
C VAL A 216 -26.68 17.28 4.77
N LYS A 217 -28.00 17.14 4.60
CA LYS A 217 -28.91 16.88 5.72
C LYS A 217 -28.65 15.48 6.28
N THR A 218 -28.47 14.49 5.42
CA THR A 218 -28.08 13.13 5.81
C THR A 218 -26.73 13.11 6.51
N LEU A 219 -25.72 13.82 6.00
CA LEU A 219 -24.42 13.95 6.66
C LEU A 219 -24.54 14.57 8.06
N LYS A 220 -25.30 15.65 8.21
CA LYS A 220 -25.54 16.30 9.52
C LYS A 220 -26.27 15.39 10.52
N GLY A 221 -27.02 14.41 10.03
CA GLY A 221 -27.66 13.39 10.85
C GLY A 221 -26.72 12.27 11.33
N MET A 222 -25.50 12.17 10.79
CA MET A 222 -24.52 11.16 11.22
C MET A 222 -23.76 11.66 12.45
N LYS A 223 -23.93 11.00 13.61
CA LYS A 223 -23.25 11.38 14.87
C LYS A 223 -23.36 12.89 15.16
N PRO A 224 -24.59 13.44 15.21
CA PRO A 224 -24.81 14.89 15.33
C PRO A 224 -24.15 15.49 16.58
N GLU A 225 -23.93 14.68 17.62
CA GLU A 225 -23.25 15.07 18.85
C GLU A 225 -21.75 15.37 18.66
N LEU A 226 -21.15 14.94 17.55
CA LEU A 226 -19.71 15.12 17.25
C LEU A 226 -19.46 16.16 16.16
N ILE A 227 -20.51 16.66 15.51
CA ILE A 227 -20.38 17.46 14.29
C ILE A 227 -20.22 18.95 14.58
N THR A 228 -19.32 19.57 13.85
CA THR A 228 -19.17 21.02 13.77
C THR A 228 -19.14 21.42 12.30
N SER A 229 -19.61 22.62 11.97
CA SER A 229 -19.64 23.12 10.60
C SER A 229 -18.87 24.43 10.53
N VAL A 230 -17.98 24.54 9.53
CA VAL A 230 -17.20 25.74 9.25
C VAL A 230 -17.46 26.14 7.80
N LYS A 231 -17.76 27.41 7.59
CA LYS A 231 -17.88 27.99 6.25
C LYS A 231 -16.64 28.80 5.93
N ASN A 232 -16.13 28.66 4.72
CA ASN A 232 -15.03 29.50 4.24
C ASN A 232 -15.53 30.80 3.58
N ALA A 233 -14.60 31.67 3.16
CA ALA A 233 -14.92 32.93 2.49
C ALA A 233 -15.68 32.78 1.15
N LYS A 234 -15.67 31.58 0.55
CA LYS A 234 -16.44 31.22 -0.65
C LYS A 234 -17.80 30.61 -0.31
N ASN A 235 -18.20 30.63 0.96
CA ASN A 235 -19.42 30.01 1.49
C ASN A 235 -19.48 28.48 1.24
N GLU A 236 -18.32 27.84 1.03
CA GLU A 236 -18.22 26.37 0.99
C GLU A 236 -18.28 25.85 2.43
N GLU A 237 -19.11 24.83 2.67
CA GLU A 237 -19.32 24.24 3.99
C GLU A 237 -18.37 23.04 4.16
N THR A 238 -17.62 23.02 5.25
CA THR A 238 -16.87 21.84 5.69
C THR A 238 -17.48 21.33 6.98
N LEU A 239 -17.90 20.07 6.98
CA LEU A 239 -18.36 19.39 8.19
C LEU A 239 -17.18 18.66 8.83
N PHE A 240 -17.03 18.80 10.13
CA PHE A 240 -16.00 18.14 10.93
C PHE A 240 -16.64 17.31 12.03
N TRP A 241 -16.28 16.02 12.11
CA TRP A 241 -16.55 15.19 13.27
C TRP A 241 -15.32 15.19 14.16
N LYS A 242 -15.46 15.69 15.40
CA LYS A 242 -14.36 15.75 16.36
C LYS A 242 -14.33 14.51 17.23
N MET A 243 -13.14 13.91 17.39
CA MET A 243 -12.96 12.86 18.37
C MET A 243 -12.77 13.47 19.77
N PRO A 244 -13.50 13.04 20.81
CA PRO A 244 -13.42 13.65 22.13
C PRO A 244 -12.06 13.50 22.84
N LYS A 245 -11.18 12.60 22.39
CA LYS A 245 -10.04 12.10 23.20
C LYS A 245 -8.65 12.33 22.62
N ASN A 246 -8.49 12.82 21.39
CA ASN A 246 -7.16 12.85 20.75
C ASN A 246 -6.91 14.04 19.81
N GLY A 247 -7.77 15.08 19.83
CA GLY A 247 -7.58 16.27 19.00
C GLY A 247 -7.58 16.00 17.50
N LYS A 248 -8.03 14.83 17.04
CA LYS A 248 -8.21 14.54 15.62
C LYS A 248 -9.63 14.88 15.20
N ARG A 249 -9.79 15.31 13.96
CA ARG A 249 -11.11 15.50 13.33
C ARG A 249 -11.15 14.81 11.97
N LEU A 250 -12.33 14.32 11.62
CA LEU A 250 -12.66 13.83 10.29
C LEU A 250 -13.40 14.96 9.59
N GLY A 251 -12.83 15.50 8.51
CA GLY A 251 -13.43 16.57 7.72
C GLY A 251 -14.02 16.06 6.42
N ILE A 252 -15.16 16.62 6.01
CA ILE A 252 -15.67 16.50 4.64
C ILE A 252 -15.93 17.89 4.07
N ASN A 253 -15.23 18.24 2.98
CA ASN A 253 -15.47 19.48 2.25
C ASN A 253 -16.64 19.30 1.28
N ILE A 254 -17.63 20.17 1.37
CA ILE A 254 -18.82 20.22 0.51
C ILE A 254 -18.66 21.42 -0.42
N ASN A 255 -18.06 21.19 -1.60
CA ASN A 255 -17.98 22.19 -2.65
C ASN A 255 -19.30 22.21 -3.45
N GLY A 256 -19.79 23.41 -3.78
CA GLY A 256 -20.96 23.59 -4.67
C GLY A 256 -20.82 22.94 -6.05
N ASN A 257 -19.61 22.59 -6.48
CA ASN A 257 -19.31 21.90 -7.74
C ASN A 257 -19.39 20.36 -7.65
N GLY A 258 -19.88 19.81 -6.53
CA GLY A 258 -20.07 18.36 -6.34
C GLY A 258 -18.79 17.56 -6.08
N LYS A 259 -17.62 18.19 -6.09
CA LYS A 259 -16.35 17.57 -5.67
C LYS A 259 -16.21 17.66 -4.16
N SER A 260 -15.86 16.55 -3.53
CA SER A 260 -15.67 16.48 -2.08
C SER A 260 -14.37 15.77 -1.74
N MET A 261 -13.85 16.15 -0.59
CA MET A 261 -12.68 15.53 0.01
C MET A 261 -13.05 15.12 1.42
N LEU A 262 -12.90 13.84 1.72
CA LEU A 262 -13.00 13.28 3.07
C LEU A 262 -11.58 13.07 3.58
N PHE A 263 -11.23 13.63 4.74
CA PHE A 263 -9.85 13.64 5.24
C PHE A 263 -9.80 13.55 6.76
N VAL A 264 -8.69 13.05 7.30
CA VAL A 264 -8.42 13.06 8.75
C VAL A 264 -7.24 14.00 8.98
N ASP A 265 -7.42 14.99 9.83
CA ASP A 265 -6.36 15.92 10.24
C ASP A 265 -6.32 16.09 11.78
N GLU A 266 -5.25 16.74 12.24
CA GLU A 266 -5.15 17.21 13.62
C GLU A 266 -5.85 18.57 13.72
N GLU A 267 -6.55 18.79 14.82
CA GLU A 267 -7.10 20.09 15.15
C GLU A 267 -5.94 21.09 15.30
N PRO A 268 -6.04 22.29 14.70
CA PRO A 268 -5.04 23.33 14.92
C PRO A 268 -4.90 23.52 16.43
N ARG A 269 -3.67 23.43 16.93
CA ARG A 269 -3.40 23.92 18.28
C ARG A 269 -3.56 25.42 18.18
N ASP A 270 -4.46 25.99 18.98
CA ASP A 270 -4.50 27.44 19.12
C ASP A 270 -3.09 27.86 19.53
N GLU A 271 -2.40 28.61 18.66
CA GLU A 271 -1.15 29.27 19.00
C GLU A 271 -1.51 30.30 20.07
N GLU A 272 -1.30 29.96 21.34
CA GLU A 272 -1.34 30.88 22.48
C GLU A 272 -0.24 31.95 22.37
#